data_AF-A0A1U7X041-F1
#
_entry.id   AF-A0A1U7X041-F1
#
_cell.length_a   1.000
_cell.length_b   1.000
_cell.length_c   1.000
_cell.angle_alpha   90.00
_cell.angle_beta   90.00
_cell.angle_gamma   90.00
#
_symmetry.space_group_name_H-M   'P 1'
#
loop_
_entity.id
_entity.type
_entity.pdbx_description
1 polymer ?
#
loop_
_entity_poly.entity_id
_entity_poly.type
_entity_poly.pdbx_seq_one_letter_code
_entity_poly.pdbx_strand_id
1 'polypeptide(L)'
;MGIKHVEITVITYHPQYDGQAEVVNICLETYLRCFCAEDPTGWLSGLPMVEYCQLFNSSLGGSGFSSAVATWYGNATGAGSTGGACGLEDGVAKSPYNAMITAGNQVLFRYGFGYGACYQVRAVACKYKTNIMFKVDKGSNRFFFAVAIEAENGDGALSLVEIKTTNSNKWIPMQQMFGATWCVHINPNTQKPPFSLRLTSEYKHQIKANNIIPVGWQSRTIYKSNVNFPNKL
;
A
#
# COMPACT_ATOMS: atom_id res chain seq x y z
N MET A 1 8.01 -3.49 2.28
CA MET A 1 6.88 -2.64 1.82
C MET A 1 5.95 -3.49 0.99
N GLY A 2 4.72 -3.67 1.44
CA GLY A 2 3.67 -4.39 0.71
C GLY A 2 2.56 -3.41 0.31
N ILE A 3 2.04 -3.58 -0.90
CA ILE A 3 0.87 -2.83 -1.39
C ILE A 3 -0.37 -3.63 -1.00
N LYS A 4 -1.35 -3.00 -0.34
CA LYS A 4 -2.64 -3.62 0.00
C LYS A 4 -3.80 -2.91 -0.71
N HIS A 5 -4.75 -3.68 -1.21
CA HIS A 5 -6.03 -3.14 -1.68
C HIS A 5 -6.90 -2.81 -0.48
N VAL A 6 -7.42 -1.59 -0.46
CA VAL A 6 -8.25 -1.09 0.63
C VAL A 6 -9.48 -0.38 0.09
N GLU A 7 -10.44 -0.23 0.96
CA GLU A 7 -11.57 0.66 0.76
C GLU A 7 -11.48 1.79 1.78
N ILE A 8 -11.68 3.03 1.32
CA ILE A 8 -11.55 4.24 2.12
C ILE A 8 -12.84 5.06 2.04
N THR A 9 -13.29 5.59 3.17
CA THR A 9 -14.37 6.58 3.25
C THR A 9 -13.98 7.70 4.20
N VAL A 10 -14.41 8.93 3.91
CA VAL A 10 -14.30 10.06 4.84
C VAL A 10 -15.35 9.87 5.92
N ILE A 11 -14.97 9.97 7.19
CA ILE A 11 -15.89 9.81 8.33
C ILE A 11 -16.21 11.11 9.02
N THR A 12 -15.24 12.01 9.15
CA THR A 12 -15.42 13.31 9.78
C THR A 12 -14.21 14.19 9.50
N TYR A 13 -14.39 15.49 9.66
CA TYR A 13 -13.31 16.44 9.81
C TYR A 13 -13.30 16.86 11.28
N HIS A 14 -12.18 16.70 11.99
CA HIS A 14 -12.13 17.13 13.38
C HIS A 14 -12.31 18.65 13.49
N PRO A 15 -12.93 19.15 14.58
CA PRO A 15 -12.81 20.55 14.96
C PRO A 15 -11.32 20.89 15.07
N GLN A 16 -10.90 21.96 14.44
CA GLN A 16 -9.49 22.37 14.38
C GLN A 16 -8.97 22.61 15.82
N TYR A 17 -8.05 21.77 16.30
CA TYR A 17 -7.19 22.09 17.45
C TYR A 17 -6.12 23.11 17.00
N ASP A 18 -5.49 23.84 17.93
CA ASP A 18 -4.75 25.08 17.60
C ASP A 18 -3.77 24.97 16.42
N GLY A 19 -3.01 23.87 16.29
CA GLY A 19 -2.09 23.65 15.17
C GLY A 19 -2.76 23.30 13.84
N GLN A 20 -3.96 22.70 13.84
CA GLN A 20 -4.77 22.51 12.63
C GLN A 20 -5.40 23.83 12.18
N ALA A 21 -5.77 24.70 13.14
CA ALA A 21 -6.27 26.05 12.85
C ALA A 21 -5.16 26.94 12.30
N GLU A 22 -3.94 26.84 12.85
CA GLU A 22 -2.77 27.55 12.34
C GLU A 22 -2.48 27.18 10.87
N VAL A 23 -2.54 25.90 10.50
CA VAL A 23 -2.32 25.44 9.12
C VAL A 23 -3.46 25.85 8.18
N VAL A 24 -4.73 25.76 8.61
CA VAL A 24 -5.87 26.27 7.81
C VAL A 24 -5.76 27.78 7.63
N ASN A 25 -5.38 28.51 8.67
CA ASN A 25 -5.13 29.95 8.61
C ASN A 25 -3.96 30.28 7.67
N ILE A 26 -2.89 29.48 7.64
CA ILE A 26 -1.77 29.62 6.70
C ILE A 26 -2.22 29.35 5.25
N CYS A 27 -3.05 28.33 5.01
CA CYS A 27 -3.61 28.06 3.68
C CYS A 27 -4.55 29.19 3.23
N LEU A 28 -5.40 29.69 4.13
CA LEU A 28 -6.26 30.86 3.89
C LEU A 28 -5.41 32.10 3.59
N GLU A 29 -4.35 32.33 4.37
CA GLU A 29 -3.45 33.46 4.21
C GLU A 29 -2.70 33.38 2.88
N THR A 30 -2.24 32.20 2.48
CA THR A 30 -1.58 31.98 1.18
C THR A 30 -2.56 32.23 0.03
N TYR A 31 -3.80 31.73 0.13
CA TYR A 31 -4.84 31.96 -0.86
C TYR A 31 -5.20 33.45 -0.96
N LEU A 32 -5.39 34.13 0.17
CA LEU A 32 -5.68 35.57 0.24
C LEU A 32 -4.48 36.39 -0.29
N ARG A 33 -3.23 36.01 0.00
CA ARG A 33 -2.04 36.66 -0.54
C ARG A 33 -1.97 36.54 -2.07
N CYS A 34 -2.31 35.39 -2.64
CA CYS A 34 -2.41 35.23 -4.09
C CYS A 34 -3.53 36.08 -4.69
N PHE A 35 -4.72 36.07 -4.07
CA PHE A 35 -5.87 36.82 -4.56
C PHE A 35 -5.65 38.35 -4.49
N CYS A 36 -5.10 38.84 -3.38
CA CYS A 36 -4.73 40.24 -3.21
C CYS A 36 -3.56 40.67 -4.12
N ALA A 37 -2.72 39.73 -4.56
CA ALA A 37 -1.66 40.03 -5.54
C ALA A 37 -2.21 40.17 -6.97
N GLU A 38 -3.27 39.43 -7.31
CA GLU A 38 -3.93 39.51 -8.63
C GLU A 38 -4.95 40.66 -8.71
N ASP A 39 -5.77 40.87 -7.67
CA ASP A 39 -6.73 41.97 -7.57
C ASP A 39 -6.70 42.63 -6.18
N PRO A 40 -5.81 43.63 -5.99
CA PRO A 40 -5.60 44.30 -4.71
C PRO A 40 -6.83 45.10 -4.22
N THR A 41 -7.74 45.45 -5.12
CA THR A 41 -8.88 46.33 -4.82
C THR A 41 -10.22 45.60 -4.77
N GLY A 42 -10.33 44.43 -5.39
CA GLY A 42 -11.54 43.62 -5.46
C GLY A 42 -11.54 42.37 -4.57
N TRP A 43 -10.53 42.16 -3.73
CA TRP A 43 -10.40 40.98 -2.85
C TRP A 43 -11.63 40.67 -1.99
N LEU A 44 -12.40 41.68 -1.58
CA LEU A 44 -13.67 41.52 -0.85
C LEU A 44 -14.70 40.66 -1.60
N SER A 45 -14.67 40.67 -2.95
CA SER A 45 -15.53 39.85 -3.79
C SER A 45 -15.13 38.36 -3.82
N GLY A 46 -13.91 38.01 -3.39
CA GLY A 46 -13.41 36.65 -3.28
C GLY A 46 -13.70 35.99 -1.92
N LEU A 47 -14.08 36.76 -0.90
CA LEU A 47 -14.42 36.26 0.44
C LEU A 47 -15.55 35.21 0.47
N PRO A 48 -16.63 35.34 -0.33
CA PRO A 48 -17.66 34.30 -0.38
C PRO A 48 -17.15 32.95 -0.90
N MET A 49 -16.10 32.93 -1.72
CA MET A 49 -15.45 31.67 -2.17
C MET A 49 -14.66 31.01 -1.04
N VAL A 50 -14.05 31.81 -0.15
CA VAL A 50 -13.35 31.33 1.04
C VAL A 50 -14.35 30.72 2.04
N GLU A 51 -15.49 31.38 2.28
CA GLU A 51 -16.60 30.84 3.10
C GLU A 51 -17.24 29.60 2.45
N TYR A 52 -17.42 29.58 1.13
CA TYR A 52 -17.94 28.41 0.40
C TYR A 52 -17.02 27.20 0.54
N CYS A 53 -15.69 27.37 0.46
CA CYS A 53 -14.72 26.31 0.70
C CYS A 53 -14.76 25.76 2.14
N GLN A 54 -15.00 26.61 3.14
CA GLN A 54 -15.19 26.18 4.53
C GLN A 54 -16.47 25.35 4.71
N LEU A 55 -17.58 25.78 4.08
CA LEU A 55 -18.87 25.08 4.13
C LEU A 55 -18.89 23.78 3.31
N PHE A 56 -18.13 23.70 2.21
CA PHE A 56 -18.07 22.50 1.37
C PHE A 56 -17.36 21.33 2.08
N ASN A 57 -16.34 21.61 2.89
CA ASN A 57 -15.65 20.62 3.72
C ASN A 57 -16.59 19.95 4.74
N SER A 58 -17.63 20.64 5.21
CA SER A 58 -18.61 20.10 6.17
C SER A 58 -19.62 19.14 5.54
N SER A 59 -19.76 19.16 4.21
CA SER A 59 -20.84 18.47 3.48
C SER A 59 -20.42 17.13 2.84
N LEU A 60 -19.13 16.77 2.89
CA LEU A 60 -18.58 15.61 2.18
C LEU A 60 -18.47 14.36 3.05
N GLY A 61 -19.49 14.09 3.86
CA GLY A 61 -19.77 12.74 4.35
C GLY A 61 -20.22 11.88 3.18
N GLY A 62 -19.28 11.50 2.30
CA GLY A 62 -19.56 10.65 1.15
C GLY A 62 -20.21 9.35 1.63
N SER A 63 -21.43 9.09 1.18
CA SER A 63 -22.16 7.87 1.53
C SER A 63 -21.56 6.68 0.77
N GLY A 64 -20.44 6.14 1.26
CA GLY A 64 -19.91 4.86 0.79
C GLY A 64 -18.38 4.77 0.73
N PHE A 65 -17.89 3.53 0.82
CA PHE A 65 -16.49 3.20 0.63
C PHE A 65 -16.07 3.32 -0.85
N SER A 66 -14.91 3.92 -1.08
CA SER A 66 -14.26 3.99 -2.39
C SER A 66 -13.03 3.09 -2.44
N SER A 67 -12.78 2.44 -3.58
CA SER A 67 -11.60 1.57 -3.74
C SER A 67 -10.31 2.41 -3.81
N ALA A 68 -9.28 1.98 -3.09
CA ALA A 68 -7.97 2.60 -3.06
C ALA A 68 -6.86 1.55 -2.86
N VAL A 69 -5.63 2.02 -2.92
CA VAL A 69 -4.42 1.22 -2.70
C VAL A 69 -3.61 1.89 -1.60
N ALA A 70 -3.18 1.10 -0.62
CA ALA A 70 -2.40 1.57 0.52
C ALA A 70 -1.01 0.93 0.57
N THR A 71 -0.03 1.72 1.00
CA THR A 71 1.31 1.29 1.38
C THR A 71 1.66 1.88 2.74
N TRP A 72 2.81 1.52 3.30
CA TRP A 72 3.32 2.07 4.54
C TRP A 72 4.79 2.47 4.42
N TYR A 73 5.21 3.40 5.25
CA TYR A 73 6.58 3.90 5.34
C TYR A 73 6.97 4.10 6.81
N GLY A 74 8.26 4.23 7.10
CA GLY A 74 8.77 4.33 8.48
C GLY A 74 8.92 2.99 9.18
N ASN A 75 8.86 2.99 10.51
CA ASN A 75 8.89 1.77 11.33
C ASN A 75 7.50 1.09 11.32
N ALA A 76 7.46 -0.25 11.31
CA ALA A 76 6.22 -1.04 11.29
C ALA A 76 5.25 -0.73 12.46
N THR A 77 5.77 -0.23 13.59
CA THR A 77 4.97 0.22 14.74
C THR A 77 5.08 1.73 15.01
N GLY A 78 5.59 2.49 14.03
CA GLY A 78 5.81 3.95 14.16
C GLY A 78 4.80 4.79 13.37
N ALA A 79 4.84 6.10 13.56
CA ALA A 79 3.96 7.06 12.90
C ALA A 79 4.44 7.49 11.49
N GLY A 80 5.20 6.64 10.79
CA GLY A 80 5.85 7.02 9.55
C GLY A 80 7.12 7.86 9.78
N SER A 81 7.18 9.05 9.19
CA SER A 81 8.29 10.01 9.32
C SER A 81 7.97 11.08 10.36
N THR A 82 9.00 11.58 11.03
CA THR A 82 8.94 12.80 11.83
C THR A 82 8.84 13.99 10.88
N GLY A 83 7.64 14.55 10.73
CA GLY A 83 7.35 15.61 9.77
C GLY A 83 6.75 15.14 8.43
N GLY A 84 5.85 15.97 7.89
CA GLY A 84 5.12 15.79 6.62
C GLY A 84 4.51 17.11 6.16
N ALA A 85 3.88 17.14 4.98
CA ALA A 85 3.32 18.37 4.39
C ALA A 85 2.33 19.11 5.31
N CYS A 86 1.71 18.40 6.26
CA CYS A 86 0.78 18.94 7.25
C CYS A 86 1.45 19.70 8.42
N GLY A 87 2.78 19.72 8.56
CA GLY A 87 3.46 20.46 9.63
C GLY A 87 3.28 19.92 11.05
N LEU A 88 2.76 18.69 11.24
CA LEU A 88 2.47 18.12 12.57
C LEU A 88 3.69 17.54 13.31
N GLU A 89 4.87 17.59 12.69
CA GLU A 89 6.16 17.16 13.25
C GLU A 89 6.07 15.84 14.03
N ASP A 90 6.65 15.77 15.24
CA ASP A 90 6.65 14.59 16.11
C ASP A 90 5.34 14.38 16.87
N GLY A 91 4.41 15.34 16.77
CA GLY A 91 3.10 15.29 17.42
C GLY A 91 2.23 14.12 16.94
N VAL A 92 2.47 13.64 15.72
CA VAL A 92 1.73 12.52 15.10
C VAL A 92 1.89 11.18 15.84
N ALA A 93 3.00 11.00 16.56
CA ALA A 93 3.26 9.79 17.33
C ALA A 93 2.55 9.79 18.69
N LYS A 94 2.11 10.95 19.18
CA LYS A 94 1.50 11.13 20.50
C LYS A 94 -0.02 11.24 20.40
N SER A 95 -0.70 11.15 21.55
CA SER A 95 -2.13 11.46 21.65
C SER A 95 -2.39 12.89 21.13
N PRO A 96 -3.47 13.13 20.35
CA PRO A 96 -4.60 12.22 20.05
C PRO A 96 -4.39 11.30 18.83
N TYR A 97 -3.36 11.54 18.01
CA TYR A 97 -3.17 10.84 16.73
C TYR A 97 -2.65 9.41 16.89
N ASN A 98 -1.84 9.14 17.91
CA ASN A 98 -1.36 7.81 18.29
C ASN A 98 -0.84 6.98 17.09
N ALA A 99 -0.07 7.61 16.19
CA ALA A 99 0.47 7.02 14.97
C ALA A 99 -0.58 6.57 13.90
N MET A 100 -1.87 6.87 14.10
CA MET A 100 -2.95 6.62 13.13
C MET A 100 -3.00 7.73 12.07
N ILE A 101 -1.88 7.95 11.37
CA ILE A 101 -1.75 8.95 10.30
C ILE A 101 -1.59 8.29 8.94
N THR A 102 -1.88 9.03 7.88
CA THR A 102 -1.72 8.54 6.50
C THR A 102 -1.29 9.66 5.56
N ALA A 103 -0.52 9.32 4.54
CA ALA A 103 -0.22 10.20 3.42
C ALA A 103 -1.19 9.91 2.27
N GLY A 104 -1.92 10.92 1.82
CA GLY A 104 -2.86 10.84 0.71
C GLY A 104 -2.28 11.38 -0.59
N ASN A 105 -2.79 10.91 -1.74
CA ASN A 105 -2.51 11.52 -3.05
C ASN A 105 -3.20 12.89 -3.17
N GLN A 106 -3.04 13.59 -4.31
CA GLN A 106 -3.64 14.91 -4.54
C GLN A 106 -5.16 14.95 -4.35
N VAL A 107 -5.87 13.84 -4.63
CA VAL A 107 -7.34 13.76 -4.48
C VAL A 107 -7.75 13.76 -3.00
N LEU A 108 -6.97 13.11 -2.14
CA LEU A 108 -7.18 13.07 -0.69
C LEU A 108 -6.61 14.31 0.01
N PHE A 109 -5.45 14.79 -0.43
CA PHE A 109 -4.74 15.93 0.14
C PHE A 109 -5.39 17.27 -0.24
N ARG A 110 -5.95 17.38 -1.46
CA ARG A 110 -6.65 18.55 -1.99
C ARG A 110 -5.92 19.87 -1.75
N TYR A 111 -4.64 19.96 -2.12
CA TYR A 111 -3.82 21.17 -1.90
C TYR A 111 -3.81 21.68 -0.45
N GLY A 112 -4.00 20.79 0.53
CA GLY A 112 -4.10 21.11 1.95
C GLY A 112 -5.52 21.21 2.49
N PHE A 113 -6.55 21.27 1.65
CA PHE A 113 -7.93 21.24 2.15
C PHE A 113 -8.33 19.88 2.74
N GLY A 114 -7.55 18.82 2.48
CA GLY A 114 -7.69 17.51 3.11
C GLY A 114 -7.00 17.37 4.47
N TYR A 115 -6.37 18.42 5.00
CA TYR A 115 -5.79 18.41 6.34
C TYR A 115 -6.87 18.22 7.41
N GLY A 116 -6.56 17.44 8.45
CA GLY A 116 -7.49 17.13 9.53
C GLY A 116 -8.66 16.20 9.14
N ALA A 117 -8.69 15.70 7.90
CA ALA A 117 -9.67 14.72 7.46
C ALA A 117 -9.41 13.34 8.10
N CYS A 118 -10.45 12.75 8.68
CA CYS A 118 -10.41 11.39 9.18
C CYS A 118 -11.03 10.44 8.17
N TYR A 119 -10.34 9.33 7.97
CA TYR A 119 -10.76 8.29 7.06
C TYR A 119 -10.95 6.98 7.81
N GLN A 120 -12.02 6.27 7.47
CA GLN A 120 -12.13 4.86 7.81
C GLN A 120 -11.58 4.05 6.63
N VAL A 121 -10.57 3.23 6.94
CA VAL A 121 -9.92 2.34 5.97
C VAL A 121 -10.22 0.91 6.38
N ARG A 122 -10.65 0.09 5.42
CA ARG A 122 -10.77 -1.35 5.60
C ARG A 122 -10.00 -2.09 4.52
N ALA A 123 -9.31 -3.17 4.90
CA ALA A 123 -8.71 -4.07 3.93
C ALA A 123 -9.82 -4.74 3.12
N VAL A 124 -9.56 -4.96 1.83
CA VAL A 124 -10.43 -5.76 0.96
C VAL A 124 -9.63 -6.84 0.28
N ALA A 125 -10.28 -7.96 -0.02
CA ALA A 125 -9.64 -9.04 -0.76
C ALA A 125 -9.22 -8.57 -2.16
N CYS A 126 -7.95 -8.78 -2.52
CA CYS A 126 -7.44 -8.59 -3.86
C CYS A 126 -8.16 -9.53 -4.84
N LYS A 127 -8.56 -8.99 -6.01
CA LYS A 127 -9.24 -9.75 -7.08
C LYS A 127 -8.58 -9.47 -8.42
N TYR A 128 -7.65 -10.32 -8.83
CA TYR A 128 -7.00 -10.29 -10.13
C TYR A 128 -7.76 -11.17 -11.15
N LYS A 129 -7.75 -10.75 -12.42
CA LYS A 129 -8.32 -11.52 -13.55
C LYS A 129 -7.43 -12.68 -14.00
N THR A 130 -6.25 -12.82 -13.40
CA THR A 130 -5.26 -13.86 -13.70
C THR A 130 -4.96 -14.68 -12.44
N ASN A 131 -4.45 -15.89 -12.63
CA ASN A 131 -3.83 -16.66 -11.57
C ASN A 131 -2.45 -16.10 -11.21
N ILE A 132 -1.91 -16.58 -10.09
CA ILE A 132 -0.62 -16.17 -9.55
C ILE A 132 0.47 -16.37 -10.61
N MET A 133 1.28 -15.33 -10.79
CA MET A 133 2.38 -15.28 -11.75
C MET A 133 3.71 -15.36 -11.01
N PHE A 134 4.60 -16.22 -11.51
CA PHE A 134 5.91 -16.45 -10.94
C PHE A 134 6.97 -15.97 -11.91
N LYS A 135 7.55 -14.80 -11.65
CA LYS A 135 8.58 -14.20 -12.48
C LYS A 135 9.95 -14.57 -11.94
N VAL A 136 10.69 -15.40 -12.68
CA VAL A 136 12.03 -15.79 -12.27
C VAL A 136 12.97 -14.59 -12.38
N ASP A 137 13.68 -14.28 -11.31
CA ASP A 137 14.56 -13.13 -11.26
C ASP A 137 15.78 -13.30 -12.19
N LYS A 138 16.29 -12.16 -12.68
CA LYS A 138 17.52 -12.06 -13.49
C LYS A 138 18.71 -12.78 -12.84
N GLY A 139 18.87 -12.65 -11.52
CA GLY A 139 20.00 -13.20 -10.77
C GLY A 139 19.93 -14.71 -10.55
N SER A 140 18.80 -15.34 -10.89
CA SER A 140 18.63 -16.78 -10.73
C SER A 140 19.57 -17.57 -11.64
N ASN A 141 20.18 -18.59 -11.06
CA ASN A 141 21.08 -19.54 -11.72
C ASN A 141 20.92 -20.94 -11.09
N ARG A 142 21.78 -21.88 -11.46
CA ARG A 142 21.68 -23.28 -10.99
C ARG A 142 21.94 -23.48 -9.48
N PHE A 143 22.56 -22.51 -8.80
CA PHE A 143 22.90 -22.57 -7.37
C PHE A 143 22.03 -21.63 -6.51
N PHE A 144 21.35 -20.68 -7.15
CA PHE A 144 20.56 -19.65 -6.48
C PHE A 144 19.29 -19.41 -7.27
N PHE A 145 18.14 -19.51 -6.60
CA PHE A 145 16.85 -19.31 -7.23
C PHE A 145 16.10 -18.19 -6.54
N ALA A 146 15.64 -17.22 -7.31
CA ALA A 146 14.82 -16.11 -6.86
C ALA A 146 13.61 -15.91 -7.77
N VAL A 147 12.46 -15.65 -7.17
CA VAL A 147 11.19 -15.50 -7.88
C VAL A 147 10.39 -14.37 -7.28
N ALA A 148 9.91 -13.47 -8.13
CA ALA A 148 8.90 -12.48 -7.79
C ALA A 148 7.52 -13.12 -7.99
N ILE A 149 6.67 -12.99 -6.97
CA ILE A 149 5.31 -13.53 -6.97
C ILE A 149 4.36 -12.35 -7.12
N GLU A 150 3.42 -12.48 -8.05
CA GLU A 150 2.51 -11.39 -8.42
C GLU A 150 1.09 -11.93 -8.62
N ALA A 151 0.11 -11.04 -8.51
CA ALA A 151 -1.31 -11.28 -8.73
C ALA A 151 -1.94 -12.29 -7.75
N GLU A 152 -1.54 -12.23 -6.49
CA GLU A 152 -2.16 -12.98 -5.39
C GLU A 152 -3.52 -12.38 -5.01
N ASN A 153 -4.58 -13.17 -5.14
CA ASN A 153 -5.91 -12.81 -4.64
C ASN A 153 -5.99 -12.89 -3.11
N GLY A 154 -7.12 -12.49 -2.55
CA GLY A 154 -7.36 -12.55 -1.11
C GLY A 154 -6.51 -11.52 -0.38
N ASP A 155 -5.70 -11.97 0.56
CA ASP A 155 -4.95 -11.10 1.48
C ASP A 155 -3.92 -10.20 0.77
N GLY A 156 -3.45 -10.62 -0.42
CA GLY A 156 -2.45 -9.90 -1.21
C GLY A 156 -1.06 -9.82 -0.57
N ALA A 157 -0.85 -10.41 0.61
CA ALA A 157 0.40 -10.41 1.35
C ALA A 157 0.79 -11.84 1.76
N LEU A 158 2.05 -12.20 1.50
CA LEU A 158 2.62 -13.51 1.84
C LEU A 158 3.50 -13.40 3.09
N SER A 159 3.28 -14.29 4.06
CA SER A 159 4.11 -14.38 5.26
C SER A 159 5.21 -15.44 5.15
N LEU A 160 5.04 -16.44 4.30
CA LEU A 160 6.01 -17.50 4.06
C LEU A 160 5.87 -18.07 2.65
N VAL A 161 7.01 -18.27 2.00
CA VAL A 161 7.11 -18.96 0.72
C VAL A 161 8.08 -20.12 0.88
N GLU A 162 7.68 -21.28 0.38
CA GLU A 162 8.51 -22.49 0.41
C GLU A 162 8.61 -23.11 -0.97
N ILE A 163 9.76 -23.72 -1.24
CA ILE A 163 10.04 -24.44 -2.47
C ILE A 163 10.18 -25.94 -2.20
N LYS A 164 9.69 -26.75 -3.14
CA LYS A 164 9.88 -28.20 -3.17
C LYS A 164 10.40 -28.62 -4.53
N THR A 165 11.42 -29.47 -4.52
CA THR A 165 12.03 -30.03 -5.73
C THR A 165 11.50 -31.44 -6.00
N THR A 166 11.67 -31.93 -7.23
CA THR A 166 11.07 -33.22 -7.65
C THR A 166 11.57 -34.42 -6.85
N ASN A 167 12.83 -34.39 -6.42
CA ASN A 167 13.48 -35.51 -5.73
C ASN A 167 13.32 -35.44 -4.20
N SER A 168 12.52 -34.51 -3.68
CA SER A 168 12.33 -34.35 -2.25
C SER A 168 10.88 -34.07 -1.89
N ASN A 169 10.39 -34.74 -0.85
CA ASN A 169 9.10 -34.42 -0.24
C ASN A 169 9.20 -33.28 0.78
N LYS A 170 10.38 -32.69 0.97
CA LYS A 170 10.63 -31.62 1.93
C LYS A 170 10.36 -30.25 1.31
N TRP A 171 9.60 -29.42 2.02
CA TRP A 171 9.46 -28.00 1.74
C TRP A 171 10.59 -27.23 2.40
N ILE A 172 11.18 -26.30 1.65
CA ILE A 172 12.32 -25.50 2.08
C ILE A 172 11.88 -24.04 2.10
N PRO A 173 11.99 -23.35 3.24
CA PRO A 173 11.62 -21.94 3.33
C PRO A 173 12.54 -21.08 2.47
N MET A 174 11.93 -20.13 1.78
CA MET A 174 12.62 -19.09 1.02
C MET A 174 12.74 -17.83 1.88
N GLN A 175 13.78 -17.05 1.65
CA GLN A 175 14.00 -15.78 2.31
C GLN A 175 13.43 -14.63 1.47
N GLN A 176 12.73 -13.70 2.10
CA GLN A 176 12.28 -12.48 1.43
C GLN A 176 13.48 -11.55 1.19
N MET A 177 13.68 -11.11 -0.05
CA MET A 177 14.73 -10.14 -0.39
C MET A 177 14.20 -8.71 -0.33
N PHE A 178 13.46 -8.30 -1.35
CA PHE A 178 12.85 -6.98 -1.46
C PHE A 178 11.50 -7.08 -2.17
N GLY A 179 10.50 -6.38 -1.65
CA GLY A 179 9.13 -6.43 -2.17
C GLY A 179 8.56 -7.85 -2.14
N ALA A 180 8.03 -8.29 -3.28
CA ALA A 180 7.43 -9.62 -3.46
C ALA A 180 8.42 -10.68 -3.98
N THR A 181 9.73 -10.42 -3.89
CA THR A 181 10.77 -11.35 -4.36
C THR A 181 11.31 -12.22 -3.23
N TRP A 182 11.27 -13.54 -3.46
CA TRP A 182 11.72 -14.56 -2.53
C TRP A 182 12.89 -15.34 -3.13
N CYS A 183 13.89 -15.70 -2.31
CA CYS A 183 15.08 -16.42 -2.78
C CYS A 183 15.45 -17.63 -1.91
N VAL A 184 16.23 -18.54 -2.50
CA VAL A 184 16.79 -19.72 -1.82
C VAL A 184 18.05 -20.20 -2.52
N HIS A 185 18.99 -20.75 -1.74
CA HIS A 185 20.13 -21.48 -2.30
C HIS A 185 19.73 -22.91 -2.66
N ILE A 186 20.13 -23.36 -3.85
CA ILE A 186 19.79 -24.67 -4.40
C ILE A 186 21.07 -25.45 -4.68
N ASN A 187 21.12 -26.72 -4.25
CA ASN A 187 22.15 -27.66 -4.65
C ASN A 187 21.72 -28.35 -5.97
N PRO A 188 22.36 -28.07 -7.11
CA PRO A 188 21.92 -28.57 -8.41
C PRO A 188 22.02 -30.10 -8.55
N ASN A 189 22.81 -30.76 -7.70
CA ASN A 189 22.98 -32.22 -7.77
C ASN A 189 21.80 -32.95 -7.14
N THR A 190 21.22 -32.40 -6.06
CA THR A 190 20.16 -33.04 -5.28
C THR A 190 18.79 -32.38 -5.47
N GLN A 191 18.75 -31.07 -5.76
CA GLN A 191 17.56 -30.24 -5.80
C GLN A 191 17.29 -29.76 -7.22
N LYS A 192 16.68 -30.64 -8.03
CA LYS A 192 16.43 -30.40 -9.46
C LYS A 192 15.00 -29.92 -9.73
N PRO A 193 14.79 -29.11 -10.78
CA PRO A 193 13.45 -28.79 -11.27
C PRO A 193 12.73 -30.04 -11.81
N PRO A 194 11.39 -29.99 -12.02
CA PRO A 194 10.51 -28.86 -11.77
C PRO A 194 10.40 -28.46 -10.29
N PHE A 195 10.19 -27.16 -10.04
CA PHE A 195 9.99 -26.64 -8.69
C PHE A 195 8.51 -26.39 -8.43
N SER A 196 8.05 -26.82 -7.27
CA SER A 196 6.74 -26.49 -6.72
C SER A 196 6.90 -25.41 -5.65
N LEU A 197 5.96 -24.48 -5.58
CA LEU A 197 5.95 -23.41 -4.59
C LEU A 197 4.72 -23.51 -3.70
N ARG A 198 4.93 -23.37 -2.38
CA ARG A 198 3.86 -23.28 -1.39
C ARG A 198 3.88 -21.88 -0.81
N LEU A 199 2.75 -21.20 -0.91
CA LEU A 199 2.59 -19.83 -0.46
C LEU A 199 1.67 -19.83 0.75
N THR A 200 2.06 -19.13 1.80
CA THR A 200 1.27 -18.92 3.00
C THR A 200 0.97 -17.44 3.14
N SER A 201 -0.30 -17.08 3.24
CA SER A 201 -0.71 -15.70 3.46
C SER A 201 -0.45 -15.25 4.91
N GLU A 202 -0.62 -13.96 5.22
CA GLU A 202 -0.55 -13.48 6.60
C GLU A 202 -1.57 -14.18 7.52
N TYR A 203 -2.78 -14.46 7.01
CA TYR A 203 -3.85 -15.16 7.71
C TYR A 203 -3.72 -16.70 7.67
N LYS A 204 -2.53 -17.21 7.32
CA LYS A 204 -2.18 -18.65 7.31
C LYS A 204 -2.93 -19.50 6.29
N HIS A 205 -3.62 -18.88 5.33
CA HIS A 205 -4.14 -19.60 4.17
C HIS A 205 -2.99 -20.10 3.32
N GLN A 206 -3.06 -21.36 2.88
CA GLN A 206 -2.00 -21.99 2.09
C GLN A 206 -2.48 -22.40 0.72
N ILE A 207 -1.63 -22.16 -0.28
CA ILE A 207 -1.84 -22.66 -1.63
C ILE A 207 -0.54 -23.27 -2.18
N LYS A 208 -0.70 -24.29 -3.04
CA LYS A 208 0.42 -25.01 -3.63
C LYS A 208 0.35 -24.90 -5.15
N ALA A 209 1.37 -24.30 -5.75
CA ALA A 209 1.60 -24.30 -7.19
C ALA A 209 2.57 -25.44 -7.52
N ASN A 210 2.04 -26.59 -7.91
CA ASN A 210 2.84 -27.78 -8.20
C ASN A 210 3.54 -27.65 -9.56
N ASN A 211 4.82 -28.01 -9.61
CA ASN A 211 5.66 -28.05 -10.81
C ASN A 211 5.60 -26.76 -11.66
N ILE A 212 5.42 -25.61 -11.01
CA ILE A 212 5.18 -24.33 -11.68
C ILE A 212 6.41 -23.79 -12.40
N ILE A 213 7.61 -24.09 -11.91
CA ILE A 213 8.86 -23.75 -12.60
C ILE A 213 9.38 -25.01 -13.30
N PRO A 214 9.36 -25.08 -14.64
CA PRO A 214 9.70 -26.29 -15.38
C PRO A 214 11.22 -26.55 -15.42
N VAL A 215 11.61 -27.73 -15.89
CA VAL A 215 13.02 -28.01 -16.25
C VAL A 215 13.44 -27.09 -17.38
N GLY A 216 14.64 -26.52 -17.31
CA GLY A 216 15.15 -25.60 -18.34
C GLY A 216 14.56 -24.19 -18.27
N TRP A 217 13.97 -23.82 -17.12
CA TRP A 217 13.47 -22.47 -16.88
C TRP A 217 14.50 -21.39 -17.25
N GLN A 218 14.00 -20.29 -17.82
CA GLN A 218 14.79 -19.12 -18.19
C GLN A 218 14.62 -18.00 -17.17
N SER A 219 15.68 -17.23 -16.92
CA SER A 219 15.60 -16.01 -16.10
C SER A 219 14.75 -14.95 -16.80
N ARG A 220 14.17 -14.02 -16.03
CA ARG A 220 13.22 -12.97 -16.49
C ARG A 220 11.92 -13.48 -17.12
N THR A 221 11.69 -14.78 -17.11
CA THR A 221 10.48 -15.39 -17.68
C THR A 221 9.39 -15.51 -16.61
N ILE A 222 8.14 -15.30 -17.02
CA ILE A 222 6.96 -15.40 -16.17
C ILE A 222 6.29 -16.76 -16.40
N TYR A 223 6.11 -17.52 -15.34
CA TYR A 223 5.36 -18.78 -15.33
C TYR A 223 4.02 -18.54 -14.64
N LYS A 224 2.92 -18.69 -15.40
CA LYS A 224 1.56 -18.51 -14.88
C LYS A 224 1.07 -19.82 -14.27
N SER A 225 0.50 -19.73 -13.08
CA SER A 225 -0.08 -20.89 -12.41
C SER A 225 -1.54 -21.10 -12.76
N ASN A 226 -2.07 -22.24 -12.31
CA ASN A 226 -3.50 -22.57 -12.40
C ASN A 226 -4.22 -22.38 -11.06
N VAL A 227 -3.57 -21.72 -10.10
CA VAL A 227 -4.05 -21.58 -8.73
C VAL A 227 -4.04 -20.13 -8.30
N ASN A 228 -5.00 -19.75 -7.46
CA ASN A 228 -5.00 -18.48 -6.77
C ASN A 228 -5.73 -18.62 -5.43
N PHE A 229 -5.46 -17.71 -4.49
CA PHE A 229 -6.21 -17.63 -3.25
C PHE A 229 -7.69 -17.32 -3.53
N PRO A 230 -8.60 -17.76 -2.65
CA PRO A 230 -10.00 -17.36 -2.76
C PRO A 230 -10.12 -15.83 -2.65
N ASN A 231 -11.14 -15.26 -3.28
CA ASN A 231 -11.43 -13.81 -3.25
C ASN A 231 -12.08 -13.39 -1.91
N LYS A 232 -11.52 -13.85 -0.80
CA LYS A 232 -12.00 -13.65 0.57
C LYS A 232 -10.80 -13.33 1.46
N LEU A 233 -11.03 -12.48 2.46
CA LEU A 233 -10.14 -12.28 3.61
C LEU A 233 -10.42 -13.38 4.65
#